data_AF-A0ABC9Q2L0-F1
#
_entry.id   AF-A0ABC9Q2L0-F1
#
_cell.length_a   1.000
_cell.length_b   1.000
_cell.length_c   1.000
_cell.angle_alpha   90.00
_cell.angle_beta   90.00
_cell.angle_gamma   90.00
#
_symmetry.space_group_name_H-M   'P 1'
#
loop_
_entity.id
_entity.type
_entity.pdbx_description
1 polymer ?
#
loop_
_entity_poly.entity_id
_entity_poly.type
_entity_poly.pdbx_seq_one_letter_code
_entity_poly.pdbx_strand_id
1 'polypeptide(L)'
;MAQFKNKVNVSINDQLFTIVGEDNPEHIRYVAHLVDDKIKELGYKAAGLDTSRKAILTAVNIMHEKVLLEEENRRLKQQIHKLQQREQ
;
A
#
# COMPACT_ATOMS: atom_id res chain seq x y z
N MET A 1 -12.22 -18.07 -19.33
CA MET A 1 -12.66 -18.47 -17.97
C MET A 1 -12.97 -17.20 -17.20
N ALA A 2 -14.12 -17.10 -16.53
CA ALA A 2 -14.46 -15.91 -15.76
C ALA A 2 -13.50 -15.81 -14.55
N GLN A 3 -12.70 -14.75 -14.51
CA GLN A 3 -11.79 -14.47 -13.42
C GLN A 3 -12.63 -14.16 -12.17
N PHE A 4 -12.56 -15.03 -11.16
CA PHE A 4 -13.26 -14.80 -9.90
C PHE A 4 -12.66 -13.56 -9.24
N LYS A 5 -13.45 -12.49 -9.17
CA LYS A 5 -13.07 -11.26 -8.48
C LYS A 5 -13.79 -11.21 -7.15
N ASN A 6 -13.02 -11.17 -6.08
CA ASN A 6 -13.52 -10.92 -4.75
C ASN A 6 -14.02 -9.47 -4.67
N LYS A 7 -15.23 -9.30 -4.13
CA LYS A 7 -15.80 -7.98 -3.83
C LYS A 7 -15.85 -7.83 -2.32
N VAL A 8 -15.16 -6.82 -1.80
CA VAL A 8 -15.02 -6.60 -0.36
C VAL A 8 -15.46 -5.18 -0.04
N ASN A 9 -16.41 -5.04 0.88
CA ASN A 9 -16.80 -3.74 1.41
C ASN A 9 -15.88 -3.38 2.58
N VAL A 10 -15.32 -2.18 2.53
CA VAL A 10 -14.39 -1.63 3.53
C VAL A 10 -14.77 -0.20 3.87
N SER A 11 -14.36 0.28 5.05
CA SER A 11 -14.47 1.68 5.43
C SER A 11 -13.08 2.30 5.47
N ILE A 12 -12.88 3.43 4.80
CA ILE A 12 -11.63 4.17 4.75
C ILE A 12 -11.97 5.64 4.98
N ASN A 13 -11.40 6.25 6.02
CA ASN A 13 -11.65 7.64 6.43
C ASN A 13 -13.16 7.95 6.54
N ASP A 14 -13.88 7.11 7.27
CA ASP A 14 -15.33 7.16 7.51
C ASP A 14 -16.19 7.09 6.23
N GLN A 15 -15.61 6.64 5.12
CA GLN A 15 -16.32 6.45 3.84
C GLN A 15 -16.31 4.96 3.45
N LEU A 16 -17.46 4.47 3.00
CA LEU A 16 -17.64 3.09 2.55
C LEU A 16 -17.20 2.93 1.10
N PHE A 17 -16.34 1.96 0.83
CA PHE A 17 -15.88 1.57 -0.49
C PHE A 17 -16.08 0.09 -0.75
N THR A 18 -16.34 -0.27 -2.01
CA THR A 18 -16.30 -1.65 -2.48
C THR A 18 -15.05 -1.87 -3.32
N ILE A 19 -14.10 -2.64 -2.79
CA ILE A 19 -12.87 -3.02 -3.49
C ILE A 19 -13.12 -4.32 -4.25
N VAL A 20 -12.70 -4.34 -5.52
CA VAL A 20 -12.77 -5.52 -6.38
C VAL A 20 -11.34 -5.98 -6.71
N GLY A 21 -10.98 -7.19 -6.30
CA GLY A 21 -9.63 -7.72 -6.47
C GLY A 21 -9.59 -9.22 -6.65
N GLU A 22 -8.45 -9.75 -7.08
CA GLU A 22 -8.21 -11.19 -7.21
C GLU A 22 -7.60 -11.79 -5.95
N ASP A 23 -7.04 -10.94 -5.09
CA ASP A 23 -6.46 -11.33 -3.81
C ASP A 23 -7.51 -11.81 -2.81
N ASN A 24 -7.04 -12.54 -1.81
CA ASN A 24 -7.84 -13.01 -0.69
C ASN A 24 -8.57 -11.84 0.02
N PRO A 25 -9.87 -11.96 0.36
CA PRO A 25 -10.62 -10.90 1.03
C PRO A 25 -9.97 -10.33 2.30
N GLU A 26 -9.32 -11.17 3.12
CA GLU A 26 -8.64 -10.70 4.33
C GLU A 26 -7.43 -9.82 3.99
N HIS A 27 -6.70 -10.12 2.91
CA HIS A 27 -5.60 -9.27 2.45
C HIS A 27 -6.13 -7.90 2.01
N ILE A 28 -7.24 -7.87 1.27
CA ILE A 28 -7.89 -6.64 0.82
C ILE A 28 -8.33 -5.79 2.02
N ARG A 29 -8.98 -6.39 3.03
CA ARG A 29 -9.38 -5.69 4.26
C ARG A 29 -8.18 -5.15 5.03
N TYR A 30 -7.11 -5.95 5.13
CA TYR A 30 -5.90 -5.56 5.81
C TYR A 30 -5.25 -4.34 5.12
N VAL A 31 -5.12 -4.36 3.79
CA VAL A 31 -4.61 -3.21 3.02
C VAL A 31 -5.48 -1.97 3.21
N ALA A 32 -6.81 -2.12 3.20
CA ALA A 32 -7.72 -0.99 3.45
C ALA A 32 -7.53 -0.38 4.85
N HIS A 33 -7.33 -1.22 5.87
CA HIS A 33 -7.05 -0.76 7.23
C HIS A 33 -5.72 0.01 7.32
N LEU A 34 -4.66 -0.47 6.68
CA LEU A 34 -3.38 0.24 6.63
C LEU A 34 -3.49 1.62 5.95
N VAL A 35 -4.30 1.73 4.90
CA VAL A 35 -4.57 3.01 4.25
C VAL A 35 -5.30 3.96 5.19
N ASP A 36 -6.33 3.48 5.89
CA ASP A 36 -7.09 4.27 6.87
C ASP A 36 -6.18 4.82 7.99
N ASP A 37 -5.31 3.97 8.54
CA ASP A 37 -4.34 4.37 9.56
C ASP A 37 -3.36 5.44 9.04
N LYS A 38 -2.84 5.29 7.81
CA LYS A 38 -1.94 6.28 7.21
C LYS A 38 -2.65 7.61 6.94
N ILE A 39 -3.92 7.59 6.52
CA ILE A 39 -4.72 8.82 6.36
C ILE A 39 -4.88 9.53 7.70
N LYS A 40 -5.21 8.80 8.77
CA LYS A 40 -5.35 9.36 10.12
C LYS A 40 -4.03 9.94 10.61
N GLU A 41 -2.93 9.20 10.51
CA GLU A 41 -1.59 9.64 10.94
C GLU A 41 -1.16 10.95 10.27
N LEU A 42 -1.29 11.04 8.94
CA LEU A 42 -0.95 12.23 8.19
C LEU A 42 -1.95 13.37 8.43
N GLY A 43 -3.22 13.03 8.65
CA GLY A 43 -4.29 13.96 8.97
C GLY A 43 -4.08 14.72 10.28
N TYR A 44 -3.48 14.09 11.30
CA TYR A 44 -3.12 14.76 12.56
C TYR A 44 -1.99 15.77 12.38
N LYS A 45 -1.02 15.47 11.50
CA LYS A 45 0.13 16.34 11.22
C LYS A 45 -0.21 17.52 10.31
N ALA A 46 -1.24 17.38 9.47
CA ALA A 46 -1.65 18.38 8.50
C ALA A 46 -3.03 18.99 8.83
N ALA A 47 -3.14 19.60 10.02
CA ALA A 47 -4.33 20.32 10.44
C ALA A 47 -4.66 21.44 9.42
N GLY A 48 -5.86 21.40 8.83
CA GLY A 48 -6.34 22.39 7.85
C GLY A 48 -6.41 21.92 6.39
N LEU A 49 -5.98 20.70 6.07
CA LEU A 49 -6.24 20.10 4.74
C LEU A 49 -7.64 19.50 4.65
N ASP A 50 -8.30 19.70 3.51
CA ASP A 50 -9.52 19.00 3.15
C ASP A 50 -9.26 17.52 2.86
N THR A 51 -10.32 16.71 2.93
CA THR A 51 -10.25 15.24 2.78
C THR A 51 -9.53 14.82 1.50
N SER A 52 -9.76 15.52 0.39
CA SER A 52 -9.15 15.23 -0.91
C SER A 52 -7.64 15.43 -0.89
N ARG A 53 -7.15 16.54 -0.32
CA ARG A 53 -5.70 16.79 -0.20
C ARG A 53 -5.03 15.80 0.74
N LYS A 54 -5.70 15.39 1.83
CA LYS A 54 -5.21 14.32 2.71
C LYS A 54 -5.05 13.00 1.95
N ALA A 55 -6.07 12.60 1.19
CA ALA A 55 -6.02 11.38 0.39
C ALA A 55 -4.89 11.40 -0.66
N ILE A 56 -4.71 12.53 -1.37
CA ILE A 56 -3.62 12.70 -2.34
C ILE A 56 -2.26 12.63 -1.64
N LEU A 57 -2.08 13.31 -0.50
CA LEU A 57 -0.83 13.27 0.27
C LEU A 57 -0.51 11.84 0.73
N THR A 58 -1.51 11.12 1.23
CA THR A 58 -1.36 9.71 1.60
C THR A 58 -0.96 8.84 0.41
N ALA A 59 -1.60 9.01 -0.75
CA ALA A 59 -1.25 8.26 -1.95
C ALA A 59 0.20 8.52 -2.40
N VAL A 60 0.64 9.78 -2.39
CA VAL A 60 2.03 10.16 -2.72
C VAL A 60 3.01 9.55 -1.72
N ASN A 61 2.69 9.62 -0.42
CA ASN A 61 3.55 9.07 0.63
C ASN A 61 3.69 7.53 0.51
N ILE A 62 2.59 6.81 0.29
CA ILE A 62 2.61 5.35 0.07
C ILE A 62 3.41 4.99 -1.18
N MET A 63 3.24 5.73 -2.28
CA MET A 63 3.98 5.46 -3.51
C MET A 63 5.49 5.72 -3.33
N HIS A 64 5.87 6.75 -2.59
CA HIS A 64 7.27 7.01 -2.24
C HIS A 64 7.88 5.84 -1.45
N GLU A 65 7.19 5.37 -0.40
CA GLU A 65 7.62 4.21 0.40
C GLU A 65 7.78 2.96 -0.48
N LYS A 66 6.85 2.69 -1.40
CA LYS A 66 6.94 1.59 -2.37
C LYS A 66 8.19 1.69 -3.26
N VAL A 67 8.52 2.88 -3.77
CA VAL A 67 9.72 3.07 -4.61
C VAL A 67 10.99 2.77 -3.82
N LEU A 68 11.11 3.28 -2.60
CA LEU A 68 12.27 3.02 -1.74
C LEU A 68 12.43 1.52 -1.43
N LEU A 69 11.31 0.83 -1.12
CA LEU A 69 11.31 -0.60 -0.88
C LEU A 69 11.74 -1.41 -2.11
N GLU A 70 11.28 -1.02 -3.31
CA GLU A 70 11.70 -1.67 -4.56
C GLU A 70 13.18 -1.46 -4.86
N GLU A 71 13.71 -0.26 -4.60
CA GLU A 71 15.13 0.05 -4.74
C GLU A 71 15.99 -0.79 -3.80
N GLU A 72 15.59 -0.87 -2.52
CA GLU A 72 16.28 -1.70 -1.55
C GLU A 72 16.20 -3.19 -1.92
N ASN A 73 15.04 -3.67 -2.36
CA ASN A 73 14.88 -5.06 -2.79
C ASN A 73 15.80 -5.39 -3.98
N ARG A 74 15.92 -4.47 -4.95
CA ARG A 74 16.87 -4.60 -6.07
C ARG A 74 18.32 -4.66 -5.57
N ARG A 75 18.70 -3.77 -4.66
CA ARG A 75 20.05 -3.73 -4.06
C ARG A 75 20.36 -5.05 -3.33
N LEU A 76 19.44 -5.57 -2.52
CA LEU A 76 19.61 -6.82 -1.78
C LEU A 76 19.73 -8.02 -2.73
N LYS A 77 18.88 -8.11 -3.77
CA LYS A 77 18.98 -9.15 -4.80
C LYS A 77 20.34 -9.15 -5.50
N GLN A 78 20.88 -7.97 -5.82
CA GLN A 78 22.22 -7.85 -6.41
C GLN A 78 23.32 -8.31 -5.44
N GLN A 79 23.21 -8.01 -4.15
CA GLN A 79 24.17 -8.46 -3.14
C GLN A 79 24.15 -9.98 -2.99
N ILE A 80 22.96 -10.58 -2.88
CA ILE A 80 22.78 -12.04 -2.81
C ILE A 80 23.40 -12.70 -4.04
N HIS A 81 23.13 -12.17 -5.25
CA HIS A 81 23.69 -12.72 -6.48
C HIS A 81 25.23 -12.66 -6.50
N LYS A 82 25.83 -11.54 -6.07
CA LYS A 82 27.29 -11.39 -5.96
C LYS A 82 27.92 -12.35 -4.95
N LEU A 83 27.23 -12.63 -3.84
CA LEU A 83 27.72 -13.58 -2.84
C LEU A 83 27.65 -15.02 -3.37
N GLN A 84 26.54 -15.40 -4.00
CA GLN A 84 26.39 -16.71 -4.64
C GLN A 84 27.43 -16.98 -5.73
N GLN A 85 27.83 -15.95 -6.49
CA GLN A 85 28.90 -16.05 -7.49
C GLN A 85 30.30 -16.16 -6.90
N ARG A 86 30.51 -15.77 -5.64
CA ARG A 86 31.81 -15.87 -4.95
C ARG A 86 32.01 -17.22 -4.25
N GLU A 87 30.92 -17.92 -3.96
CA GLU A 87 30.92 -19.26 -3.38
C GLU A 87 30.99 -20.37 -4.43
N GLN A 88 30.91 -20.03 -5.72
CA GLN A 88 31.16 -20.89 -6.88
C GLN A 88 32.57 -20.67 -7.42
#